data_AF-A0A7W7MB93-F1
#
_entry.id   AF-A0A7W7MB93-F1
#
_cell.length_a   1.000
_cell.length_b   1.000
_cell.length_c   1.000
_cell.angle_alpha   90.00
_cell.angle_beta   90.00
_cell.angle_gamma   90.00
#
_symmetry.space_group_name_H-M   'P 1'
#
loop_
_entity.id
_entity.type
_entity.pdbx_description
1 polymer ?
#
loop_
_entity_poly.entity_id
_entity_poly.type
_entity_poly.pdbx_seq_one_letter_code
_entity_poly.pdbx_strand_id
1 'polypeptide(L)'
;MGYNFHITRAPNFWESEEVPIGKEEWEQLADSTSDLVLAGHVEWTDIGSQRVYAVPGESANFSWRRGEVMIEGYFSDRAERVANQLAASLGGRVQGDDED
;
A
#
# COMPACT_ATOMS: atom_id res chain seq x y z
N MET A 1 -5.44 -1.68 -17.87
CA MET A 1 -6.42 -1.15 -16.91
C MET A 1 -5.67 -0.98 -15.61
N GLY A 2 -5.60 0.24 -15.09
CA GLY A 2 -5.00 0.49 -13.78
C GLY A 2 -6.04 0.13 -12.74
N TYR A 3 -5.69 -0.77 -11.84
CA TYR A 3 -6.56 -1.23 -10.75
C TYR A 3 -6.00 -0.65 -9.45
N ASN A 4 -6.90 -0.22 -8.56
CA ASN A 4 -6.52 0.18 -7.22
C ASN A 4 -6.60 -1.04 -6.31
N PHE A 5 -5.51 -1.29 -5.58
CA PHE A 5 -5.48 -2.29 -4.54
C PHE A 5 -5.14 -1.64 -3.21
N HIS A 6 -5.52 -2.31 -2.14
CA HIS A 6 -5.47 -1.80 -0.78
C HIS A 6 -4.87 -2.87 0.12
N ILE A 7 -3.93 -2.51 0.99
CA ILE A 7 -3.53 -3.35 2.12
C ILE A 7 -4.24 -2.81 3.36
N THR A 8 -5.05 -3.67 3.98
CA THR A 8 -5.82 -3.32 5.18
C THR A 8 -5.86 -4.48 6.17
N ARG A 9 -5.97 -4.17 7.47
CA ARG A 9 -6.28 -5.17 8.51
C ARG A 9 -7.79 -5.37 8.65
N ALA A 10 -8.56 -4.35 8.32
CA ALA A 10 -10.01 -4.38 8.41
C ALA A 10 -10.61 -5.45 7.47
N PRO A 11 -11.84 -5.89 7.72
CA PRO A 11 -12.58 -6.73 6.78
C PRO A 11 -12.67 -6.12 5.39
N ASN A 12 -12.91 -4.81 5.32
CA ASN A 12 -13.00 -4.03 4.10
C ASN A 12 -12.07 -2.80 4.16
N PHE A 13 -11.52 -2.40 3.02
CA PHE A 13 -10.57 -1.29 2.94
C PHE A 13 -11.17 0.07 3.33
N TRP A 14 -12.46 0.31 3.10
CA TRP A 14 -13.13 1.53 3.56
C TRP A 14 -13.32 1.60 5.09
N GLU A 15 -13.08 0.50 5.81
CA GLU A 15 -13.12 0.40 7.27
C GLU A 15 -11.71 0.41 7.90
N SER A 16 -10.67 0.70 7.11
CA SER A 16 -9.27 0.66 7.56
C SER A 16 -8.98 1.55 8.77
N GLU A 17 -9.75 2.63 8.97
CA GLU A 17 -9.60 3.51 10.13
C GLU A 17 -9.99 2.83 11.46
N GLU A 18 -10.78 1.76 11.43
CA GLU A 18 -11.17 1.00 12.64
C GLU A 18 -10.06 0.09 13.16
N VAL A 19 -9.24 -0.44 12.25
CA VAL A 19 -8.09 -1.31 12.56
C VAL A 19 -6.87 -0.83 11.75
N PRO A 20 -6.32 0.35 12.08
CA PRO A 20 -5.39 1.03 11.18
C PRO A 20 -4.03 0.34 11.11
N ILE A 21 -3.46 0.36 9.91
CA ILE A 21 -2.01 0.28 9.69
C ILE A 21 -1.44 1.67 10.01
N GLY A 22 -0.50 1.74 10.95
CA GLY A 22 0.10 3.02 11.32
C GLY A 22 0.95 3.59 10.18
N LYS A 23 1.00 4.93 10.04
CA LYS A 23 1.89 5.58 9.06
C LYS A 23 3.36 5.21 9.31
N GLU A 24 3.82 5.39 10.55
CA GLU A 24 5.21 5.09 10.92
C GLU A 24 5.52 3.59 10.80
N GLU A 25 4.55 2.73 11.13
CA GLU A 25 4.66 1.28 10.96
C GLU A 25 4.86 0.90 9.49
N TRP A 26 4.03 1.46 8.59
CA TRP A 26 4.18 1.27 7.15
C TRP A 26 5.53 1.79 6.66
N GLU A 27 5.93 3.01 7.03
CA GLU A 27 7.17 3.61 6.55
C GLU A 27 8.40 2.82 7.02
N GLN A 28 8.42 2.35 8.27
CA GLN A 28 9.50 1.51 8.78
C GLN A 28 9.58 0.18 8.03
N LEU A 29 8.44 -0.46 7.75
CA LEU A 29 8.41 -1.69 6.97
C LEU A 29 8.91 -1.44 5.54
N ALA A 30 8.41 -0.40 4.89
CA ALA A 30 8.77 -0.06 3.52
C ALA A 30 10.27 0.27 3.39
N ASP A 31 10.83 1.06 4.32
CA ASP A 31 12.26 1.39 4.36
C ASP A 31 13.15 0.15 4.62
N SER A 32 12.62 -0.87 5.31
CA SER A 32 13.33 -2.13 5.56
C SER A 32 13.18 -3.18 4.44
N THR A 33 12.24 -2.98 3.51
CA THR A 33 11.92 -3.95 2.46
C THR A 33 12.81 -3.72 1.24
N SER A 34 13.72 -4.65 0.96
CA SER A 34 14.68 -4.51 -0.15
C SER A 34 14.04 -4.48 -1.55
N ASP A 35 12.81 -4.95 -1.69
CA ASP A 35 12.04 -4.91 -2.93
C ASP A 35 11.33 -3.56 -3.18
N LEU A 36 11.38 -2.63 -2.22
CA LEU A 36 10.82 -1.30 -2.35
C LEU A 36 11.92 -0.24 -2.40
N VAL A 37 11.68 0.81 -3.19
CA VAL A 37 12.49 2.02 -3.21
C VAL A 37 11.61 3.24 -3.03
N LEU A 38 12.09 4.25 -2.30
CA LEU A 38 11.41 5.54 -2.21
C LEU A 38 11.42 6.20 -3.59
N ALA A 39 10.25 6.28 -4.21
CA ALA A 39 10.05 6.80 -5.56
C ALA A 39 9.60 8.26 -5.58
N GLY A 40 9.10 8.78 -4.45
CA GLY A 40 8.68 10.17 -4.34
C GLY A 40 7.76 10.42 -3.16
N HIS A 41 6.95 11.47 -3.29
CA HIS A 41 5.92 11.83 -2.33
C HIS A 41 4.64 12.19 -3.07
N VAL A 42 3.50 11.92 -2.43
CA VAL A 42 2.17 12.33 -2.87
C VAL A 42 1.59 13.29 -1.84
N GLU A 43 1.06 14.41 -2.29
CA GLU A 43 0.38 15.40 -1.45
C GLU A 43 -1.11 15.09 -1.40
N TRP A 44 -1.61 14.72 -0.23
CA TRP A 44 -3.03 14.59 0.03
C TRP A 44 -3.57 15.83 0.74
N THR A 45 -4.77 16.29 0.36
CA THR A 45 -5.37 17.52 0.90
C THR A 45 -5.76 17.41 2.37
N ASP A 46 -6.00 16.19 2.86
CA ASP A 46 -6.51 15.89 4.20
C ASP A 46 -5.44 15.36 5.16
N ILE A 47 -4.47 14.59 4.67
CA ILE A 47 -3.40 13.97 5.48
C ILE A 47 -1.99 14.49 5.17
N GLY A 48 -1.86 15.42 4.22
CA GLY A 48 -0.59 16.02 3.81
C GLY A 48 0.33 15.06 3.04
N SER A 49 1.64 15.33 3.09
CA SER A 49 2.66 14.58 2.35
C SER A 49 2.83 13.14 2.82
N GLN A 50 2.76 12.21 1.88
CA GLN A 50 3.00 10.78 2.12
C GLN A 50 4.08 10.27 1.19
N ARG A 51 4.95 9.41 1.72
CA ARG A 51 5.99 8.75 0.94
C ARG A 51 5.37 7.75 -0.03
N VAL A 52 5.89 7.75 -1.26
CA VAL A 52 5.52 6.79 -2.30
C VAL A 52 6.70 5.85 -2.49
N TYR A 53 6.45 4.56 -2.29
CA TYR A 53 7.40 3.50 -2.55
C TYR A 53 7.02 2.77 -3.84
N ALA A 54 8.00 2.33 -4.62
CA ALA A 54 7.75 1.56 -5.84
C ALA A 54 8.59 0.30 -5.84
N VAL A 55 8.12 -0.73 -6.53
CA VAL A 55 8.94 -1.90 -6.84
C VAL A 55 9.80 -1.57 -8.07
N PRO A 56 11.15 -1.68 -8.00
CA PRO A 56 12.02 -1.33 -9.12
C PRO A 56 11.67 -2.08 -10.41
N GLY A 57 11.36 -1.34 -11.48
CA GLY A 57 10.98 -1.90 -12.79
C GLY A 57 9.49 -2.21 -12.93
N GLU A 58 8.69 -1.98 -11.90
CA GLU A 58 7.23 -2.07 -11.95
C GLU A 58 6.63 -0.65 -11.98
N SER A 59 5.35 -0.55 -12.35
CA SER A 59 4.59 0.71 -12.25
C SER A 59 3.69 0.77 -11.01
N ALA A 60 3.70 -0.26 -10.17
CA ALA A 60 2.97 -0.30 -8.91
C ALA A 60 3.65 0.59 -7.85
N ASN A 61 2.88 1.53 -7.33
CA ASN A 61 3.28 2.49 -6.31
C ASN A 61 2.47 2.25 -5.04
N PHE A 62 3.13 2.34 -3.89
CA PHE A 62 2.60 2.06 -2.57
C PHE A 62 2.68 3.33 -1.74
N SER A 63 1.56 3.76 -1.16
CA SER A 63 1.53 4.93 -0.27
C SER A 63 0.56 4.72 0.88
N TRP A 64 0.87 5.30 2.04
CA TRP A 64 -0.05 5.25 3.18
C TRP A 64 -1.18 6.25 3.02
N ARG A 65 -2.40 5.85 3.36
CA ARG A 65 -3.55 6.74 3.46
C ARG A 65 -4.51 6.21 4.52
N ARG A 66 -4.88 7.04 5.51
CA ARG A 66 -5.98 6.77 6.46
C ARG A 66 -6.06 5.32 7.00
N GLY A 67 -4.94 4.78 7.46
CA GLY A 67 -4.92 3.44 8.06
C GLY A 67 -4.79 2.27 7.09
N GLU A 68 -4.64 2.52 5.79
CA GLU A 68 -4.34 1.54 4.76
C GLU A 68 -3.08 1.90 3.96
N VAL A 69 -2.60 0.94 3.19
CA VAL A 69 -1.62 1.18 2.13
C VAL A 69 -2.34 1.09 0.78
N MET A 70 -2.45 2.21 0.09
CA MET A 70 -2.95 2.26 -1.28
C MET A 70 -1.87 1.79 -2.25
N ILE A 71 -2.29 1.00 -3.22
CA ILE A 71 -1.48 0.49 -4.32
C ILE A 71 -2.10 0.97 -5.63
N GLU A 72 -1.38 1.82 -6.35
CA GLU A 72 -1.80 2.38 -7.64
C GLU A 72 -0.86 1.91 -8.75
N GLY A 73 -1.40 1.63 -9.94
CA GLY A 73 -0.61 1.29 -11.13
C GLY A 73 -0.96 -0.06 -11.75
N TYR A 74 0.03 -0.71 -12.37
CA TYR A 74 -0.14 -2.06 -12.92
C TYR A 74 0.24 -3.10 -11.88
N PHE A 75 -0.73 -3.93 -11.49
CA PHE A 75 -0.53 -4.99 -10.52
C PHE A 75 -0.07 -6.27 -11.23
N SER A 76 1.22 -6.32 -11.54
CA SER A 76 1.87 -7.52 -12.10
C SER A 76 1.99 -8.63 -11.05
N ASP A 77 2.27 -9.87 -11.48
CA ASP A 77 2.56 -10.98 -10.56
C ASP A 77 3.67 -10.64 -9.54
N ARG A 78 4.63 -9.79 -9.93
CA ARG A 78 5.71 -9.36 -9.01
C ARG A 78 5.19 -8.35 -8.00
N ALA A 79 4.43 -7.35 -8.45
CA ALA A 79 3.81 -6.37 -7.57
C ALA A 79 2.84 -7.06 -6.58
N GLU A 80 2.07 -8.03 -7.06
CA GLU A 80 1.16 -8.84 -6.24
C GLU A 80 1.91 -9.65 -5.17
N ARG A 81 3.02 -10.31 -5.53
CA ARG A 81 3.84 -11.03 -4.54
C ARG A 81 4.38 -10.10 -3.46
N VAL A 82 4.90 -8.94 -3.84
CA VAL A 82 5.41 -7.94 -2.89
C VAL A 82 4.27 -7.42 -2.01
N ALA A 83 3.12 -7.10 -2.58
CA ALA A 83 1.94 -6.64 -1.84
C ALA A 83 1.46 -7.68 -0.81
N ASN A 84 1.40 -8.95 -1.18
CA ASN A 84 1.01 -10.03 -0.27
C ASN A 84 2.04 -10.24 0.86
N GLN A 85 3.34 -10.11 0.57
CA GLN A 85 4.39 -10.16 1.60
C GLN A 85 4.25 -9.00 2.60
N LEU A 86 4.06 -7.78 2.10
CA LEU A 86 3.84 -6.59 2.92
C LEU A 86 2.57 -6.74 3.77
N ALA A 87 1.47 -7.21 3.18
CA ALA A 87 0.23 -7.47 3.89
C ALA A 87 0.43 -8.48 5.03
N ALA A 88 1.13 -9.59 4.77
CA ALA A 88 1.44 -10.58 5.81
C ALA A 88 2.28 -9.98 6.95
N SER A 89 3.29 -9.17 6.63
CA SER A 89 4.11 -8.46 7.64
C SER A 89 3.32 -7.44 8.45
N LEU A 90 2.33 -6.78 7.84
CA LEU A 90 1.45 -5.83 8.51
C LEU A 90 0.28 -6.51 9.24
N GLY A 91 0.15 -7.84 9.14
CA GLY A 91 -1.01 -8.57 9.67
C GLY A 91 -2.33 -8.20 8.99
N GLY A 92 -2.25 -7.77 7.73
CA GLY A 92 -3.38 -7.39 6.89
C GLY A 92 -3.58 -8.32 5.69
N ARG A 93 -4.38 -7.86 4.73
CA ARG A 93 -4.71 -8.54 3.48
C ARG A 93 -4.69 -7.55 2.32
N VAL A 94 -4.46 -8.04 1.11
CA VAL A 94 -4.65 -7.27 -0.12
C VAL A 94 -6.11 -7.36 -0.56
N GLN A 95 -6.74 -6.23 -0.87
CA GLN A 95 -8.10 -6.12 -1.38
C GLN A 95 -8.10 -5.25 -2.64
N GLY A 96 -8.77 -5.68 -3.71
CA GLY A 96 -9.00 -4.86 -4.90
C GLY A 96 -10.26 -4.00 -4.76
N ASP A 97 -10.34 -2.91 -5.52
CA ASP A 97 -11.51 -2.02 -5.60
C ASP A 97 -12.69 -2.64 -6.35
N ASP A 98 -12.46 -3.66 -7.19
CA ASP A 98 -13.54 -4.42 -7.81
C ASP A 98 -14.18 -5.37 -6.78
N GLU A 99 -15.38 -4.98 -6.35
CA GLU A 99 -16.39 -5.89 -5.77
C GLU A 99 -16.65 -7.01 -6.79
N ASP A 100 -16.41 -8.28 -6.40
CA ASP A 100 -17.10 -9.40 -7.05
C ASP A 100 -18.58 -9.40 -6.64
#